data_AF-A0A2D0N3L2-F1
#
_entry.id   AF-A0A2D0N3L2-F1
#
_cell.length_a   1.000
_cell.length_b   1.000
_cell.length_c   1.000
_cell.angle_alpha   90.00
_cell.angle_beta   90.00
_cell.angle_gamma   90.00
#
_symmetry.space_group_name_H-M   'P 1'
#
loop_
_entity.id
_entity.type
_entity.pdbx_description
1 polymer ?
#
loop_
_entity_poly.entity_id
_entity_poly.type
_entity_poly.pdbx_seq_one_letter_code
_entity_poly.pdbx_strand_id
1 'polypeptide(L)'
;MTHSIDIEALNQQIYLDSAFVERLNAETGKVIVGQHHMVERLLLGLLTRGHVLLEGLPGLAKTLAIKTLSKTIDAKFSRIQFTPDLLPADIIGTMIYNPSQNEFSVRKGPIFANFVLADEINRAPAKVQSALLEAMQERQVTIGNETFKLQEPFLVLATQNPIEQEGTYPLPEAQVDRFMLKVKITYPKQEEEREIIRRNLKGDFENVNAVVKPEEIIKARESVRKVYMDEKIEQYILDIVFATRTPADYRLKNLELLINYGGSPRASIALAMAAKAYAFLQRRGYVIPEDVRSVCHDVMRHRIGLTYEAEAENVTQEDIINQVLNSVEVP
;
A
#
# COMPACT_ATOMS: atom_id res chain seq x y z
N MET A 1 29.24 -19.80 12.82
CA MET A 1 29.84 -18.52 13.26
C MET A 1 28.75 -17.47 13.17
N THR A 2 28.01 -17.29 14.26
CA THR A 2 26.91 -16.34 14.35
C THR A 2 27.52 -14.95 14.38
N HIS A 3 27.33 -14.16 13.31
CA HIS A 3 27.55 -12.72 13.42
C HIS A 3 26.61 -12.23 14.51
N SER A 4 27.14 -11.87 15.69
CA SER A 4 26.36 -11.14 16.69
C SER A 4 26.04 -9.79 16.08
N ILE A 5 24.88 -9.71 15.43
CA ILE A 5 24.35 -8.43 14.96
C ILE A 5 24.24 -7.56 16.21
N ASP A 6 24.93 -6.42 16.19
CA ASP A 6 24.84 -5.44 17.26
C ASP A 6 23.46 -4.76 17.16
N ILE A 7 22.47 -5.40 17.81
CA ILE A 7 21.08 -4.95 17.83
C ILE A 7 20.98 -3.57 18.49
N GLU A 8 21.85 -3.24 19.44
CA GLU A 8 21.88 -1.92 20.08
C GLU A 8 22.31 -0.84 19.09
N ALA A 9 23.41 -1.07 18.37
CA ALA A 9 23.86 -0.16 17.32
C ALA A 9 22.81 -0.01 16.19
N LEU A 10 22.18 -1.12 15.79
CA LEU A 10 21.12 -1.09 14.79
C LEU A 10 19.89 -0.32 15.28
N ASN A 11 19.45 -0.53 16.53
CA ASN A 11 18.37 0.24 17.14
C ASN A 11 18.67 1.73 17.16
N GLN A 12 19.89 2.11 17.55
CA GLN A 12 20.30 3.52 17.57
C GLN A 12 20.29 4.12 16.15
N GLN A 13 20.81 3.40 15.16
CA GLN A 13 20.79 3.84 13.77
C GLN A 13 19.34 4.03 13.27
N ILE A 14 18.45 3.08 13.55
CA ILE A 14 17.05 3.13 13.13
C ILE A 14 16.30 4.25 13.84
N TYR A 15 16.59 4.50 15.12
CA TYR A 15 16.01 5.62 15.87
C TYR A 15 16.35 6.97 15.21
N LEU A 16 17.61 7.15 14.77
CA LEU A 16 18.05 8.35 14.06
C LEU A 16 17.42 8.45 12.66
N ASP A 17 17.42 7.36 11.89
CA ASP A 17 16.89 7.34 10.52
C ASP A 17 15.36 7.50 10.47
N SER A 18 14.65 7.08 11.52
CA SER A 18 13.19 7.24 11.67
C SER A 18 12.79 8.57 12.32
N ALA A 19 13.75 9.47 12.61
CA ALA A 19 13.47 10.74 13.28
C ALA A 19 12.45 11.61 12.51
N PHE A 20 12.43 11.53 11.18
CA PHE A 20 11.48 12.28 10.35
C PHE A 20 10.02 11.83 10.51
N VAL A 21 9.76 10.62 11.00
CA VAL A 21 8.41 10.05 11.12
C VAL A 21 7.56 10.88 12.09
N GLU A 22 8.13 11.35 13.20
CA GLU A 22 7.42 12.21 14.15
C GLU A 22 7.03 13.56 13.54
N ARG A 23 7.97 14.19 12.82
CA ARG A 23 7.72 15.46 12.12
C ARG A 23 6.60 15.30 11.09
N LEU A 24 6.65 14.21 10.33
CA LEU A 24 5.65 13.87 9.33
C LEU A 24 4.28 13.59 9.97
N ASN A 25 4.21 12.80 11.04
CA ASN A 25 2.95 12.51 11.74
C ASN A 25 2.33 13.77 12.36
N ALA A 26 3.16 14.63 12.97
CA ALA A 26 2.70 15.91 13.50
C ALA A 26 2.14 16.82 12.39
N GLU A 27 2.83 16.92 11.26
CA GLU A 27 2.40 17.79 10.16
C GLU A 27 1.15 17.25 9.46
N THR A 28 1.07 15.94 9.23
CA THR A 28 -0.11 15.32 8.61
C THR A 28 -1.34 15.37 9.52
N GLY A 29 -1.18 15.28 10.84
CA GLY A 29 -2.27 15.36 11.83
C GLY A 29 -2.96 16.73 11.92
N LYS A 30 -2.32 17.80 11.43
CA LYS A 30 -2.92 19.14 11.29
C LYS A 30 -4.12 19.15 10.35
N VAL A 31 -4.11 18.26 9.36
CA VAL A 31 -5.16 18.19 8.33
C VAL A 31 -5.97 16.91 8.42
N ILE A 32 -5.33 15.79 8.74
CA ILE A 32 -5.94 14.47 8.75
C ILE A 32 -6.46 14.14 10.15
N VAL A 33 -7.75 13.83 10.26
CA VAL A 33 -8.42 13.47 11.52
C VAL A 33 -8.88 12.01 11.44
N GLY A 34 -8.56 11.21 12.45
CA GLY A 34 -9.07 9.83 12.59
C GLY A 34 -8.53 8.79 11.60
N GLN A 35 -7.65 9.19 10.68
CA GLN A 35 -7.15 8.33 9.60
C GLN A 35 -5.67 7.93 9.78
N HIS A 36 -5.22 7.77 11.03
CA HIS A 36 -3.84 7.40 11.36
C HIS A 36 -3.42 6.08 10.69
N HIS A 37 -4.32 5.10 10.70
CA HIS A 37 -4.10 3.80 10.06
C HIS A 37 -3.81 3.95 8.55
N MET A 38 -4.62 4.73 7.83
CA MET A 38 -4.40 4.97 6.39
C MET A 38 -3.04 5.63 6.13
N VAL A 39 -2.68 6.66 6.90
CA VAL A 39 -1.38 7.35 6.74
C VAL A 39 -0.22 6.39 7.00
N GLU A 40 -0.31 5.58 8.06
CA GLU A 40 0.69 4.57 8.37
C GLU A 40 0.83 3.55 7.23
N ARG A 41 -0.27 3.07 6.64
CA ARG A 41 -0.20 2.12 5.52
C ARG A 41 0.38 2.72 4.25
N LEU A 42 0.14 4.01 4.00
CA LEU A 42 0.79 4.74 2.91
C LEU A 42 2.30 4.85 3.14
N LEU A 43 2.74 5.13 4.38
CA LEU A 43 4.14 5.13 4.75
C LEU A 43 4.78 3.75 4.60
N LEU A 44 4.09 2.68 5.02
CA LEU A 44 4.56 1.31 4.79
C LEU A 44 4.79 1.05 3.30
N GLY A 45 3.79 1.31 2.45
CA GLY A 45 3.93 1.15 0.99
C GLY A 45 5.10 1.96 0.43
N LEU A 46 5.27 3.20 0.90
CA LEU A 46 6.37 4.07 0.49
C LEU A 46 7.74 3.51 0.89
N LEU A 47 7.90 3.04 2.13
CA LEU A 47 9.14 2.51 2.71
C LEU A 47 9.53 1.11 2.19
N THR A 48 8.57 0.35 1.68
CA THR A 48 8.80 -1.00 1.16
C THR A 48 8.87 -1.04 -0.37
N ARG A 49 8.70 0.11 -1.04
CA ARG A 49 8.52 0.21 -2.50
C ARG A 49 7.28 -0.56 -2.99
N GLY A 50 6.29 -0.75 -2.12
CA GLY A 50 5.01 -1.37 -2.43
C GLY A 50 3.96 -0.37 -2.92
N HIS A 51 2.80 -0.90 -3.28
CA HIS A 51 1.61 -0.12 -3.62
C HIS A 51 0.45 -0.47 -2.72
N VAL A 52 -0.49 0.46 -2.58
CA VAL A 52 -1.64 0.31 -1.71
C VAL A 52 -2.90 0.32 -2.56
N LEU A 53 -3.70 -0.73 -2.41
CA LEU A 53 -5.08 -0.77 -2.87
C LEU A 53 -5.97 -0.40 -1.69
N LEU A 54 -6.85 0.57 -1.88
CA LEU A 54 -7.70 1.10 -0.83
C LEU A 54 -9.15 0.86 -1.20
N GLU A 55 -9.81 0.04 -0.39
CA GLU A 55 -11.24 -0.23 -0.51
C GLU A 55 -11.98 0.58 0.56
N GLY A 56 -13.01 1.30 0.14
CA GLY A 56 -13.83 2.06 1.07
C GLY A 56 -14.79 2.99 0.35
N LEU A 57 -15.68 3.60 1.12
CA LEU A 57 -16.72 4.47 0.59
C LEU A 57 -16.16 5.84 0.13
N PRO A 58 -16.86 6.54 -0.77
CA PRO A 58 -16.52 7.92 -1.10
C PRO A 58 -16.60 8.82 0.13
N GLY A 59 -15.83 9.91 0.12
CA GLY A 59 -15.84 10.90 1.21
C GLY A 59 -14.93 10.60 2.40
N LEU A 60 -14.23 9.45 2.44
CA LEU A 60 -13.35 9.06 3.55
C LEU A 60 -11.95 9.71 3.50
N ALA A 61 -11.86 10.96 3.03
CA ALA A 61 -10.63 11.76 2.98
C ALA A 61 -9.39 11.09 2.32
N LYS A 62 -9.59 10.08 1.46
CA LYS A 62 -8.50 9.33 0.78
C LYS A 62 -7.58 10.25 -0.02
N THR A 63 -8.19 11.08 -0.87
CA THR A 63 -7.47 12.08 -1.69
C THR A 63 -6.76 13.11 -0.83
N LEU A 64 -7.38 13.53 0.28
CA LEU A 64 -6.76 14.45 1.22
C LEU A 64 -5.52 13.82 1.86
N ALA A 65 -5.60 12.56 2.28
CA ALA A 65 -4.49 11.89 2.95
C ALA A 65 -3.25 11.75 2.07
N ILE A 66 -3.38 11.24 0.86
CA ILE A 66 -2.24 11.09 -0.05
C ILE A 66 -1.67 12.44 -0.50
N LYS A 67 -2.52 13.45 -0.73
CA LYS A 67 -2.08 14.80 -1.12
C LYS A 67 -1.38 15.53 0.02
N THR A 68 -1.86 15.36 1.25
CA THR A 68 -1.22 15.91 2.46
C THR A 68 0.13 15.24 2.68
N LEU A 69 0.20 13.92 2.56
CA LEU A 69 1.45 13.17 2.68
C LEU A 69 2.47 13.58 1.63
N SER A 70 2.07 13.71 0.36
CA SER A 70 2.97 14.13 -0.72
C SER A 70 3.52 15.54 -0.50
N LYS A 71 2.68 16.48 -0.04
CA LYS A 71 3.11 17.85 0.31
C LYS A 71 4.10 17.85 1.47
N THR A 72 3.82 17.05 2.49
CA THR A 72 4.69 16.92 3.68
C THR A 72 6.09 16.40 3.32
N ILE A 73 6.18 15.56 2.27
CA ILE A 73 7.42 14.95 1.75
C ILE A 73 8.04 15.76 0.58
N ASP A 74 7.49 16.93 0.24
CA ASP A 74 7.94 17.74 -0.91
C ASP A 74 8.01 16.95 -2.23
N ALA A 75 7.01 16.10 -2.44
CA ALA A 75 6.98 15.13 -3.52
C ALA A 75 5.86 15.45 -4.51
N LYS A 76 6.07 15.15 -5.80
CA LYS A 76 5.07 15.41 -6.83
C LYS A 76 3.87 14.50 -6.65
N PHE A 77 2.68 15.10 -6.69
CA PHE A 77 1.41 14.40 -6.63
C PHE A 77 0.69 14.47 -7.97
N SER A 78 0.07 13.37 -8.35
CA SER A 78 -0.78 13.28 -9.52
C SER A 78 -2.03 12.47 -9.18
N ARG A 79 -3.18 12.90 -9.71
CA ARG A 79 -4.45 12.20 -9.59
C ARG A 79 -4.90 11.78 -10.98
N ILE A 80 -5.23 10.50 -11.12
CA ILE A 80 -5.79 9.90 -12.31
C ILE A 80 -7.16 9.37 -11.93
N GLN A 81 -8.20 9.94 -12.52
CA GLN A 81 -9.55 9.41 -12.40
C GLN A 81 -9.72 8.32 -13.45
N PHE A 82 -10.03 7.10 -13.03
CA PHE A 82 -10.30 6.02 -13.97
C PHE A 82 -11.74 6.13 -14.45
N THR A 83 -11.91 6.13 -15.78
CA THR A 83 -13.19 6.22 -16.46
C THR A 83 -13.25 5.17 -17.58
N PRO A 84 -14.45 4.79 -18.06
CA PRO A 84 -14.59 3.76 -19.09
C PRO A 84 -13.91 4.10 -20.43
N ASP A 85 -13.75 5.40 -20.71
CA ASP A 85 -13.15 5.95 -21.93
C ASP A 85 -11.64 6.22 -21.83
N LEU A 86 -11.06 6.06 -20.65
CA LEU A 86 -9.63 6.31 -20.43
C LEU A 86 -8.78 5.38 -21.29
N LEU A 87 -7.71 5.89 -21.92
CA LEU A 87 -6.77 5.08 -22.70
C LEU A 87 -5.47 4.86 -21.93
N PRO A 88 -4.70 3.77 -22.22
CA PRO A 88 -3.38 3.58 -21.65
C PRO A 88 -2.42 4.77 -21.86
N ALA A 89 -2.52 5.43 -23.01
CA ALA A 89 -1.71 6.60 -23.36
C ALA A 89 -2.03 7.82 -22.47
N ASP A 90 -3.23 7.92 -21.91
CA ASP A 90 -3.60 9.00 -20.98
C ASP A 90 -2.95 8.84 -19.61
N ILE A 91 -2.48 7.63 -19.27
CA ILE A 91 -1.74 7.33 -18.04
C ILE A 91 -0.24 7.46 -18.27
N ILE A 92 0.25 6.77 -19.29
CA ILE A 92 1.67 6.63 -19.58
C ILE A 92 2.21 7.90 -20.24
N GLY A 93 1.49 8.46 -21.20
CA GLY A 93 1.94 9.55 -22.06
C GLY A 93 1.88 9.16 -23.53
N THR A 94 2.08 10.16 -24.40
CA THR A 94 1.95 10.00 -25.84
C THR A 94 2.98 10.86 -26.58
N MET A 95 3.19 10.56 -27.86
CA MET A 95 3.96 11.41 -28.78
C MET A 95 3.05 12.51 -29.32
N ILE A 96 3.44 13.76 -29.11
CA ILE A 96 2.76 14.92 -29.71
C ILE A 96 3.60 15.47 -30.85
N TYR A 97 2.98 15.64 -32.01
CA TYR A 97 3.63 16.35 -33.12
C TYR A 97 3.67 17.84 -32.81
N ASN A 98 4.85 18.44 -32.88
CA ASN A 98 5.07 19.87 -32.72
C ASN A 98 5.22 20.50 -34.12
N PRO A 99 4.19 21.19 -34.65
CA PRO A 99 4.23 21.77 -35.99
C PRO A 99 5.31 22.84 -36.15
N SER A 100 5.70 23.53 -35.06
CA SER A 100 6.71 24.58 -35.12
C SER A 100 8.12 24.05 -35.35
N GLN A 101 8.40 22.81 -34.91
CA GLN A 101 9.70 22.15 -35.08
C GLN A 101 9.65 21.05 -36.16
N ASN A 102 8.46 20.73 -36.69
CA ASN A 102 8.23 19.59 -37.58
C ASN A 102 8.73 18.25 -36.98
N GLU A 103 8.60 18.10 -35.66
CA GLU A 103 9.14 16.96 -34.90
C GLU A 103 8.10 16.38 -33.94
N PHE A 104 8.19 15.07 -33.66
CA PHE A 104 7.42 14.43 -32.60
C PHE A 104 8.17 14.56 -31.27
N SER A 105 7.49 15.03 -30.23
CA SER A 105 8.02 15.17 -28.88
C SER A 105 7.21 14.35 -27.87
N VAL A 106 7.88 13.82 -26.84
CA VAL A 106 7.25 13.00 -25.81
C VAL A 106 6.50 13.89 -24.82
N ARG A 107 5.20 13.67 -24.67
CA ARG A 107 4.39 14.21 -23.58
C ARG A 107 4.22 13.15 -22.50
N LYS A 108 4.96 13.29 -21.40
CA LYS A 108 4.86 12.41 -20.23
C LYS A 108 3.46 12.48 -19.61
N GLY A 109 2.88 11.31 -19.32
CA GLY A 109 1.58 11.20 -18.69
C GLY A 109 1.59 11.48 -17.18
N PRO A 110 0.42 11.44 -16.53
CA PRO A 110 0.26 11.71 -15.11
C PRO A 110 0.94 10.67 -14.20
N ILE A 111 1.38 9.51 -14.73
CA ILE A 111 2.12 8.51 -13.96
C ILE A 111 3.52 9.01 -13.51
N PHE A 112 4.06 10.04 -14.16
CA PHE A 112 5.37 10.63 -13.85
C PHE A 112 5.35 11.57 -12.64
N ALA A 113 4.89 11.06 -11.51
CA ALA A 113 4.87 11.72 -10.21
C ALA A 113 5.43 10.78 -9.13
N ASN A 114 5.67 11.28 -7.92
CA ASN A 114 6.09 10.45 -6.79
C ASN A 114 4.90 9.74 -6.15
N PHE A 115 3.78 10.44 -6.01
CA PHE A 115 2.53 9.93 -5.47
C PHE A 115 1.46 9.97 -6.56
N VAL A 116 0.92 8.82 -6.90
CA VAL A 116 -0.16 8.69 -7.88
C VAL A 116 -1.39 8.13 -7.20
N LEU A 117 -2.47 8.92 -7.19
CA LEU A 117 -3.79 8.45 -6.82
C LEU A 117 -4.50 7.95 -8.09
N ALA A 118 -4.74 6.64 -8.18
CA ALA A 118 -5.56 6.01 -9.21
C ALA A 118 -6.96 5.79 -8.66
N ASP A 119 -7.83 6.76 -8.87
CA ASP A 119 -9.18 6.78 -8.29
C ASP A 119 -10.13 5.90 -9.11
N GLU A 120 -10.86 5.01 -8.45
CA GLU A 120 -11.85 4.11 -9.03
C GLU A 120 -11.28 3.21 -10.13
N ILE A 121 -10.14 2.54 -9.83
CA ILE A 121 -9.41 1.71 -10.81
C ILE A 121 -10.29 0.66 -11.51
N ASN A 122 -11.35 0.21 -10.84
CA ASN A 122 -12.34 -0.71 -11.37
C ASN A 122 -13.29 -0.10 -12.41
N ARG A 123 -13.25 1.19 -12.73
CA ARG A 123 -14.10 1.81 -13.76
C ARG A 123 -13.47 1.84 -15.15
N ALA A 124 -12.17 1.60 -15.28
CA ALA A 124 -11.50 1.55 -16.58
C ALA A 124 -11.37 0.11 -17.10
N PRO A 125 -11.29 -0.09 -18.44
CA PRO A 125 -11.06 -1.39 -19.04
C PRO A 125 -9.75 -2.05 -18.58
N ALA A 126 -9.71 -3.39 -18.65
CA ALA A 126 -8.55 -4.19 -18.22
C ALA A 126 -7.21 -3.77 -18.87
N LYS A 127 -7.22 -3.27 -20.11
CA LYS A 127 -6.01 -2.76 -20.80
C LYS A 127 -5.41 -1.54 -20.10
N VAL A 128 -6.25 -0.65 -19.59
CA VAL A 128 -5.87 0.57 -18.87
C VAL A 128 -5.34 0.22 -17.49
N GLN A 129 -6.02 -0.70 -16.80
CA GLN A 129 -5.57 -1.26 -15.53
C GLN A 129 -4.18 -1.90 -15.68
N SER A 130 -3.98 -2.70 -16.74
CA SER A 130 -2.71 -3.36 -17.04
C SER A 130 -1.57 -2.37 -17.25
N ALA A 131 -1.82 -1.26 -17.96
CA ALA A 131 -0.82 -0.21 -18.19
C ALA A 131 -0.31 0.42 -16.87
N LEU A 132 -1.21 0.70 -15.92
CA LEU A 132 -0.81 1.17 -14.58
C LEU A 132 -0.03 0.10 -13.82
N LEU A 133 -0.49 -1.14 -13.83
CA LEU A 133 0.14 -2.26 -13.11
C LEU A 133 1.52 -2.63 -13.66
N GLU A 134 1.72 -2.48 -14.97
CA GLU A 134 3.02 -2.63 -15.60
C GLU A 134 3.98 -1.54 -15.14
N ALA A 135 3.55 -0.27 -15.15
CA ALA A 135 4.35 0.84 -14.61
C ALA A 135 4.68 0.64 -13.11
N MET A 136 3.75 0.06 -12.35
CA MET A 136 3.97 -0.35 -10.96
C MET A 136 5.01 -1.46 -10.82
N GLN A 137 5.07 -2.42 -11.72
CA GLN A 137 6.02 -3.53 -11.61
C GLN A 137 7.41 -3.14 -12.13
N GLU A 138 7.45 -2.54 -13.32
CA GLU A 138 8.67 -2.27 -14.08
C GLU A 138 9.36 -0.97 -13.65
N ARG A 139 8.65 -0.06 -12.97
CA ARG A 139 9.17 1.25 -12.52
C ARG A 139 9.66 2.14 -13.68
N GLN A 140 9.26 1.82 -14.89
CA GLN A 140 9.57 2.53 -16.11
C GLN A 140 8.43 2.31 -17.10
N VAL A 141 8.33 3.19 -18.08
CA VAL A 141 7.35 3.09 -19.16
C VAL A 141 8.02 3.45 -20.49
N THR A 142 7.57 2.82 -21.57
CA THR A 142 8.07 3.11 -22.92
C THR A 142 7.04 3.95 -23.67
N ILE A 143 7.48 5.08 -24.23
CA ILE A 143 6.64 5.96 -25.05
C ILE A 143 7.29 6.08 -26.42
N GLY A 144 6.61 5.58 -27.45
CA GLY A 144 7.22 5.41 -28.76
C GLY A 144 8.39 4.43 -28.67
N ASN A 145 9.60 4.91 -28.95
CA ASN A 145 10.83 4.10 -28.95
C ASN A 145 11.74 4.36 -27.72
N GLU A 146 11.35 5.28 -26.83
CA GLU A 146 12.16 5.69 -25.69
C GLU A 146 11.57 5.19 -24.36
N THR A 147 12.44 4.65 -23.50
CA THR A 147 12.06 4.16 -22.17
C THR A 147 12.41 5.20 -21.11
N PHE A 148 11.44 5.52 -20.27
CA PHE A 148 11.54 6.53 -19.21
C PHE A 148 11.35 5.89 -17.84
N LYS A 149 12.30 6.11 -16.95
CA LYS A 149 12.17 5.73 -15.53
C LYS A 149 11.19 6.65 -14.80
N LEU A 150 10.42 6.06 -13.88
CA LEU A 150 9.53 6.82 -13.00
C LEU A 150 10.33 7.50 -11.88
N GLN A 151 9.77 8.57 -11.31
CA GLN A 151 10.43 9.36 -10.27
C GLN A 151 10.42 8.61 -8.94
N GLU A 152 11.57 8.52 -8.26
CA GLU A 152 11.64 7.92 -6.91
C GLU A 152 11.54 8.97 -5.80
N PRO A 153 10.88 8.65 -4.67
CA PRO A 153 10.10 7.44 -4.43
C PRO A 153 8.80 7.46 -5.26
N PHE A 154 8.36 6.28 -5.71
CA PHE A 154 7.13 6.09 -6.49
C PHE A 154 6.14 5.24 -5.69
N LEU A 155 4.97 5.79 -5.39
CA LEU A 155 3.85 5.14 -4.70
C LEU A 155 2.58 5.35 -5.51
N VAL A 156 1.83 4.25 -5.68
CA VAL A 156 0.48 4.27 -6.26
C VAL A 156 -0.49 3.87 -5.16
N LEU A 157 -1.48 4.74 -4.94
CA LEU A 157 -2.67 4.45 -4.17
C LEU A 157 -3.82 4.25 -5.16
N ALA A 158 -4.25 3.02 -5.36
CA ALA A 158 -5.44 2.73 -6.16
C ALA A 158 -6.67 2.65 -5.25
N THR A 159 -7.80 3.21 -5.66
CA THR A 159 -9.05 3.11 -4.89
C THR A 159 -10.07 2.25 -5.63
N GLN A 160 -10.83 1.46 -4.87
CA GLN A 160 -12.01 0.75 -5.36
C GLN A 160 -13.21 1.11 -4.49
N ASN A 161 -14.33 1.38 -5.16
CA ASN A 161 -15.61 1.57 -4.49
C ASN A 161 -16.39 0.25 -4.52
N PRO A 162 -16.67 -0.38 -3.37
CA PRO A 162 -17.33 -1.69 -3.33
C PRO A 162 -18.82 -1.64 -3.68
N ILE A 163 -19.46 -0.46 -3.71
CA ILE A 163 -20.91 -0.32 -3.92
C ILE A 163 -21.29 -0.15 -5.39
N GLU A 164 -20.38 0.32 -6.25
CA GLU A 164 -20.68 0.52 -7.67
C GLU A 164 -20.78 -0.82 -8.40
N GLN A 165 -21.98 -1.15 -8.90
CA GLN A 165 -22.26 -2.37 -9.65
C GLN A 165 -22.35 -2.14 -11.18
N GLU A 166 -22.60 -0.92 -11.63
CA GLU A 166 -22.72 -0.60 -13.05
C GLU A 166 -21.39 -0.11 -13.64
N GLY A 167 -20.99 -0.70 -14.76
CA GLY A 167 -19.82 -0.25 -15.52
C GLY A 167 -18.47 -0.52 -14.85
N THR A 168 -18.41 -1.48 -13.91
CA THR A 168 -17.17 -1.84 -13.23
C THR A 168 -16.53 -3.10 -13.81
N TYR A 169 -15.21 -3.04 -13.98
CA TYR A 169 -14.31 -4.12 -14.36
C TYR A 169 -13.48 -4.51 -13.12
N PRO A 170 -13.84 -5.59 -12.39
CA PRO A 170 -13.08 -6.00 -11.22
C PRO A 170 -11.64 -6.36 -11.62
N LEU A 171 -10.68 -6.03 -10.75
CA LEU A 171 -9.30 -6.44 -10.94
C LEU A 171 -9.20 -7.97 -10.73
N PRO A 172 -8.67 -8.72 -11.71
CA PRO A 172 -8.34 -10.13 -11.51
C PRO A 172 -7.39 -10.33 -10.33
N GLU A 173 -7.48 -11.47 -9.65
CA GLU A 173 -6.70 -11.78 -8.45
C GLU A 173 -5.19 -11.63 -8.67
N ALA A 174 -4.68 -12.09 -9.82
CA ALA A 174 -3.28 -11.93 -10.21
C ALA A 174 -2.84 -10.46 -10.35
N GLN A 175 -3.77 -9.55 -10.63
CA GLN A 175 -3.53 -8.11 -10.67
C GLN A 175 -3.54 -7.52 -9.26
N VAL A 176 -4.50 -7.94 -8.42
CA VAL A 176 -4.57 -7.48 -7.04
C VAL A 176 -3.34 -7.91 -6.23
N ASP A 177 -2.77 -9.09 -6.50
CA ASP A 177 -1.54 -9.59 -5.83
C ASP A 177 -0.30 -8.70 -6.09
N ARG A 178 -0.33 -7.80 -7.09
CA ARG A 178 0.72 -6.79 -7.32
C ARG A 178 0.68 -5.65 -6.31
N PHE A 179 -0.44 -5.45 -5.63
CA PHE A 179 -0.51 -4.50 -4.52
C PHE A 179 0.07 -5.14 -3.26
N MET A 180 0.92 -4.40 -2.57
CA MET A 180 1.51 -4.89 -1.32
C MET A 180 0.46 -4.99 -0.23
N LEU A 181 -0.37 -3.95 -0.10
CA LEU A 181 -1.41 -3.83 0.92
C LEU A 181 -2.76 -3.60 0.25
N LYS A 182 -3.80 -4.29 0.74
CA LYS A 182 -5.20 -3.93 0.53
C LYS A 182 -5.76 -3.42 1.86
N VAL A 183 -6.03 -2.13 1.94
CA VAL A 183 -6.48 -1.44 3.15
C VAL A 183 -7.99 -1.17 3.04
N LYS A 184 -8.77 -1.70 3.98
CA LYS A 184 -10.20 -1.37 4.11
C LYS A 184 -10.36 -0.19 5.06
N ILE A 185 -11.03 0.88 4.61
CA ILE A 185 -11.31 2.06 5.44
C ILE A 185 -12.80 2.15 5.73
N THR A 186 -13.12 2.33 7.01
CA THR A 186 -14.49 2.54 7.50
C THR A 186 -14.74 4.02 7.84
N TYR A 187 -15.99 4.34 8.17
CA TYR A 187 -16.33 5.67 8.67
C TYR A 187 -15.53 6.03 9.93
N PRO A 188 -15.19 7.33 10.11
CA PRO A 188 -14.54 7.82 11.32
C PRO A 188 -15.44 7.62 12.54
N LYS A 189 -14.84 7.65 13.73
CA LYS A 189 -15.60 7.66 14.99
C LYS A 189 -16.33 8.99 15.16
N GLN A 190 -17.38 9.00 15.97
CA GLN A 190 -18.20 10.21 16.22
C GLN A 190 -17.36 11.44 16.67
N GLU A 191 -16.35 11.23 17.51
CA GLU A 191 -15.47 12.32 17.97
C GLU A 191 -14.54 12.84 16.86
N GLU A 192 -14.05 11.95 16.00
CA GLU A 192 -13.25 12.30 14.83
C GLU A 192 -14.11 13.08 13.82
N GLU A 193 -15.35 12.64 13.59
CA GLU A 193 -16.30 13.30 12.70
C GLU A 193 -16.72 14.68 13.22
N ARG A 194 -16.90 14.82 14.54
CA ARG A 194 -17.13 16.12 15.18
C ARG A 194 -15.98 17.09 14.90
N GLU A 195 -14.74 16.62 14.99
CA GLU A 195 -13.57 17.43 14.70
C GLU A 195 -13.47 17.77 13.21
N ILE A 196 -13.81 16.84 12.31
CA ILE A 196 -13.92 17.10 10.86
C ILE A 196 -14.93 18.22 10.59
N ILE A 197 -16.10 18.20 11.22
CA ILE A 197 -17.12 19.26 11.10
C ILE A 197 -16.55 20.60 11.57
N ARG A 198 -15.90 20.63 12.74
CA ARG A 198 -15.32 21.86 13.30
C ARG A 198 -14.26 22.48 12.37
N ARG A 199 -13.37 21.67 11.81
CA ARG A 199 -12.32 22.15 10.88
C ARG A 199 -12.92 22.68 9.57
N ASN A 200 -13.87 21.95 8.99
CA ASN A 200 -14.55 22.38 7.76
C ASN A 200 -15.29 23.71 7.95
N LEU A 201 -16.01 23.88 9.06
CA LEU A 201 -16.76 25.11 9.34
C LEU A 201 -15.88 26.32 9.59
N LYS A 202 -14.70 26.12 10.19
CA LYS A 202 -13.72 27.21 10.37
C LYS A 202 -13.05 27.64 9.06
N GLY A 203 -13.10 26.82 8.01
CA GLY A 203 -12.33 27.03 6.78
C GLY A 203 -10.82 26.89 6.96
N ASP A 204 -10.40 26.34 8.10
CA ASP A 204 -9.02 26.36 8.61
C ASP A 204 -8.34 25.03 8.23
N PHE A 205 -8.10 24.84 6.94
CA PHE A 205 -7.16 23.82 6.52
C PHE A 205 -5.76 24.41 6.67
N GLU A 206 -5.11 24.13 7.80
CA GLU A 206 -3.72 24.54 8.01
C GLU A 206 -2.87 24.18 6.78
N ASN A 207 -2.10 25.16 6.30
CA ASN A 207 -1.16 24.92 5.22
C ASN A 207 -0.06 23.96 5.73
N VAL A 208 -0.06 22.76 5.17
CA VAL A 208 0.94 21.73 5.41
C VAL A 208 2.26 22.15 4.79
N ASN A 209 3.32 22.17 5.60
CA ASN A 209 4.66 22.48 5.17
C ASN A 209 5.39 21.22 4.71
N ALA A 210 6.32 21.40 3.77
CA ALA A 210 7.30 20.38 3.44
C ALA A 210 8.30 20.24 4.60
N VAL A 211 8.23 19.11 5.32
CA VAL A 211 9.12 18.83 6.45
C VAL A 211 10.06 17.65 6.18
N VAL A 212 9.78 16.85 5.16
CA VAL A 212 10.62 15.73 4.72
C VAL A 212 10.95 15.91 3.25
N LYS A 213 12.13 15.47 2.83
CA LYS A 213 12.51 15.42 1.41
C LYS A 213 12.43 13.99 0.84
N PRO A 214 12.21 13.83 -0.48
CA PRO A 214 12.18 12.51 -1.12
C PRO A 214 13.42 11.65 -0.85
N GLU A 215 14.60 12.27 -0.73
CA GLU A 215 15.87 11.59 -0.47
C GLU A 215 15.93 10.96 0.93
N GLU A 216 15.27 11.55 1.93
CA GLU A 216 15.15 10.99 3.28
C GLU A 216 14.37 9.67 3.24
N ILE A 217 13.29 9.61 2.44
CA ILE A 217 12.52 8.39 2.23
C ILE A 217 13.36 7.31 1.55
N ILE A 218 14.15 7.68 0.55
CA ILE A 218 15.02 6.73 -0.17
C ILE A 218 16.06 6.13 0.79
N LYS A 219 16.69 6.95 1.64
CA LYS A 219 17.60 6.47 2.69
C LYS A 219 16.89 5.56 3.69
N ALA A 220 15.70 5.94 4.14
CA ALA A 220 14.91 5.14 5.07
C ALA A 220 14.57 3.74 4.52
N ARG A 221 14.35 3.59 3.20
CA ARG A 221 14.14 2.28 2.56
C ARG A 221 15.33 1.33 2.75
N GLU A 222 16.55 1.87 2.73
CA GLU A 222 17.76 1.08 2.97
C GLU A 222 17.84 0.64 4.43
N SER A 223 17.51 1.53 5.36
CA SER A 223 17.48 1.22 6.80
C SER A 223 16.40 0.21 7.15
N VAL A 224 15.21 0.30 6.54
CA VAL A 224 14.13 -0.70 6.69
C VAL A 224 14.60 -2.10 6.31
N ARG A 225 15.41 -2.25 5.25
CA ARG A 225 15.95 -3.57 4.86
C ARG A 225 16.91 -4.14 5.90
N LYS A 226 17.64 -3.27 6.61
CA LYS A 226 18.60 -3.64 7.66
C LYS A 226 17.94 -4.00 8.98
N VAL A 227 16.66 -3.64 9.20
CA VAL A 227 15.91 -4.06 10.39
C VAL A 227 16.03 -5.58 10.55
N TYR A 228 16.42 -5.99 11.76
CA TYR A 228 16.67 -7.37 12.10
C TYR A 228 15.35 -8.16 12.18
N MET A 229 15.36 -9.36 11.64
CA MET A 229 14.27 -10.32 11.74
C MET A 229 14.89 -11.65 12.16
N ASP A 230 14.43 -12.19 13.28
CA ASP A 230 14.88 -13.47 13.80
C ASP A 230 14.29 -14.62 12.98
N GLU A 231 15.01 -15.74 12.88
CA GLU A 231 14.59 -16.93 12.14
C GLU A 231 13.22 -17.45 12.62
N LYS A 232 12.92 -17.32 13.92
CA LYS A 232 11.60 -17.70 14.45
C LYS A 232 10.47 -16.82 13.92
N ILE A 233 10.73 -15.54 13.67
CA ILE A 233 9.76 -14.62 13.06
C ILE A 233 9.58 -14.96 11.58
N GLU A 234 10.65 -15.33 10.88
CA GLU A 234 10.58 -15.82 9.50
C GLU A 234 9.71 -17.09 9.43
N GLN A 235 9.93 -18.03 10.34
CA GLN A 235 9.11 -19.24 10.47
C GLN A 235 7.65 -18.90 10.80
N TYR A 236 7.39 -17.96 11.72
CA TYR A 236 6.04 -17.50 12.03
C TYR A 236 5.31 -16.92 10.80
N ILE A 237 6.00 -16.14 9.97
CA ILE A 237 5.45 -15.63 8.70
C ILE A 237 5.15 -16.78 7.72
N LEU A 238 6.06 -17.75 7.61
CA LEU A 238 5.84 -18.93 6.78
C LEU A 238 4.62 -19.71 7.26
N ASP A 239 4.49 -19.95 8.56
CA ASP A 239 3.37 -20.69 9.13
C ASP A 239 2.03 -20.00 8.88
N ILE A 240 1.96 -18.67 9.00
CA ILE A 240 0.76 -17.91 8.62
C ILE A 240 0.40 -18.15 7.15
N VAL A 241 1.37 -18.07 6.25
CA VAL A 241 1.10 -18.21 4.80
C VAL A 241 0.75 -19.66 4.45
N PHE A 242 1.48 -20.63 4.97
CA PHE A 242 1.23 -22.05 4.71
C PHE A 242 -0.06 -22.54 5.36
N ALA A 243 -0.48 -21.99 6.50
CA ALA A 243 -1.81 -22.25 7.07
C ALA A 243 -2.95 -21.85 6.13
N THR A 244 -2.73 -20.93 5.19
CA THR A 244 -3.73 -20.62 4.14
C THR A 244 -3.65 -21.55 2.93
N ARG A 245 -2.58 -22.33 2.75
CA ARG A 245 -2.38 -23.25 1.61
C ARG A 245 -2.67 -24.70 1.98
N THR A 246 -2.22 -25.13 3.16
CA THR A 246 -2.39 -26.47 3.70
C THR A 246 -2.99 -26.38 5.12
N PRO A 247 -4.21 -25.84 5.27
CA PRO A 247 -4.81 -25.59 6.57
C PRO A 247 -4.93 -26.86 7.45
N ALA A 248 -5.03 -28.04 6.86
CA ALA A 248 -5.07 -29.32 7.58
C ALA A 248 -3.82 -29.57 8.44
N ASP A 249 -2.63 -29.14 7.98
CA ASP A 249 -1.36 -29.30 8.71
C ASP A 249 -1.31 -28.43 9.97
N TYR A 250 -2.07 -27.33 9.97
CA TYR A 250 -2.13 -26.33 11.03
C TYR A 250 -3.37 -26.50 11.93
N ARG A 251 -3.96 -27.71 11.96
CA ARG A 251 -5.17 -28.04 12.74
C ARG A 251 -6.41 -27.20 12.35
N LEU A 252 -6.42 -26.65 11.14
CA LEU A 252 -7.49 -25.80 10.59
C LEU A 252 -8.27 -26.53 9.48
N LYS A 253 -8.54 -27.83 9.64
CA LYS A 253 -9.23 -28.63 8.60
C LYS A 253 -10.57 -28.04 8.14
N ASN A 254 -11.25 -27.28 9.00
CA ASN A 254 -12.47 -26.57 8.66
C ASN A 254 -12.28 -25.51 7.56
N LEU A 255 -11.07 -24.97 7.37
CA LEU A 255 -10.77 -23.98 6.34
C LEU A 255 -10.44 -24.60 4.98
N GLU A 256 -10.18 -25.91 4.91
CA GLU A 256 -9.77 -26.59 3.67
C GLU A 256 -10.83 -26.51 2.57
N LEU A 257 -12.11 -26.58 2.93
CA LEU A 257 -13.23 -26.44 1.99
C LEU A 257 -13.61 -24.98 1.72
N LEU A 258 -13.04 -24.03 2.47
CA LEU A 258 -13.38 -22.61 2.39
C LEU A 258 -12.36 -21.80 1.58
N ILE A 259 -11.13 -22.30 1.46
CA ILE A 259 -10.04 -21.64 0.73
C ILE A 259 -9.83 -22.33 -0.62
N ASN A 260 -10.08 -21.59 -1.70
CA ASN A 260 -9.79 -22.04 -3.06
C ASN A 260 -8.29 -21.99 -3.37
N TYR A 261 -7.62 -20.90 -2.95
CA TYR A 261 -6.17 -20.78 -3.00
C TYR A 261 -5.65 -19.86 -1.88
N GLY A 262 -4.47 -20.20 -1.34
CA GLY A 262 -3.80 -19.44 -0.28
C GLY A 262 -2.81 -18.38 -0.80
N GLY A 263 -2.18 -17.67 0.15
CA GLY A 263 -1.25 -16.58 -0.18
C GLY A 263 -0.07 -17.04 -1.02
N SER A 264 0.32 -16.27 -2.05
CA SER A 264 1.49 -16.59 -2.91
C SER A 264 2.83 -16.37 -2.19
N PRO A 265 4.01 -16.73 -2.76
CA PRO A 265 5.31 -16.35 -2.18
C PRO A 265 5.48 -14.83 -2.00
N ARG A 266 4.74 -14.02 -2.79
CA ARG A 266 4.69 -12.56 -2.58
C ARG A 266 4.05 -12.19 -1.25
N ALA A 267 3.14 -13.01 -0.73
CA ALA A 267 2.56 -12.83 0.59
C ALA A 267 3.64 -12.90 1.69
N SER A 268 4.50 -13.92 1.66
CA SER A 268 5.60 -14.09 2.61
C SER A 268 6.58 -12.91 2.55
N ILE A 269 6.99 -12.52 1.34
CA ILE A 269 7.89 -11.38 1.12
C ILE A 269 7.25 -10.07 1.60
N ALA A 270 5.97 -9.86 1.29
CA ALA A 270 5.23 -8.66 1.68
C ALA A 270 5.03 -8.59 3.20
N LEU A 271 4.71 -9.70 3.88
CA LEU A 271 4.61 -9.76 5.34
C LEU A 271 5.95 -9.40 5.99
N ALA A 272 7.05 -10.01 5.55
CA ALA A 272 8.38 -9.74 6.10
C ALA A 272 8.78 -8.26 5.91
N MET A 273 8.62 -7.72 4.70
CA MET A 273 8.93 -6.33 4.42
C MET A 273 8.01 -5.34 5.14
N ALA A 274 6.71 -5.65 5.23
CA ALA A 274 5.74 -4.83 5.96
C ALA A 274 6.06 -4.81 7.45
N ALA A 275 6.39 -5.96 8.04
CA ALA A 275 6.75 -6.06 9.46
C ALA A 275 8.05 -5.29 9.77
N LYS A 276 9.08 -5.38 8.91
CA LYS A 276 10.29 -4.56 9.04
C LYS A 276 10.00 -3.06 8.95
N ALA A 277 9.20 -2.65 7.97
CA ALA A 277 8.80 -1.25 7.83
C ALA A 277 7.95 -0.77 9.01
N TYR A 278 7.10 -1.64 9.56
CA TYR A 278 6.31 -1.33 10.74
C TYR A 278 7.19 -1.14 11.97
N ALA A 279 8.12 -2.06 12.24
CA ALA A 279 9.11 -1.91 13.30
C ALA A 279 9.94 -0.61 13.16
N PHE A 280 10.34 -0.28 11.93
CA PHE A 280 11.02 0.99 11.63
C PHE A 280 10.18 2.22 11.99
N LEU A 281 8.88 2.23 11.66
CA LEU A 281 7.96 3.31 12.04
C LEU A 281 7.77 3.39 13.55
N GLN A 282 7.87 2.26 14.26
CA GLN A 282 7.90 2.18 15.72
C GLN A 282 9.29 2.49 16.32
N ARG A 283 10.24 2.96 15.50
CA ARG A 283 11.63 3.29 15.88
C ARG A 283 12.42 2.13 16.48
N ARG A 284 12.10 0.90 16.06
CA ARG A 284 12.80 -0.32 16.46
C ARG A 284 13.59 -0.90 15.30
N GLY A 285 14.81 -1.33 15.59
CA GLY A 285 15.72 -2.02 14.68
C GLY A 285 15.54 -3.53 14.63
N TYR A 286 14.49 -4.07 15.26
CA TYR A 286 14.13 -5.48 15.21
C TYR A 286 12.61 -5.67 15.14
N VAL A 287 12.18 -6.75 14.50
CA VAL A 287 10.76 -7.14 14.36
C VAL A 287 10.30 -8.00 15.53
N ILE A 288 9.08 -7.75 16.01
CA ILE A 288 8.37 -8.58 17.00
C ILE A 288 7.12 -9.23 16.36
N PRO A 289 6.57 -10.32 16.92
CA PRO A 289 5.40 -10.99 16.34
C PRO A 289 4.17 -10.09 16.15
N GLU A 290 3.98 -9.12 17.04
CA GLU A 290 2.90 -8.14 16.95
C GLU A 290 2.99 -7.27 15.70
N ASP A 291 4.20 -7.03 15.18
CA ASP A 291 4.39 -6.28 13.93
C ASP A 291 3.82 -7.05 12.74
N VAL A 292 4.07 -8.36 12.70
CA VAL A 292 3.55 -9.27 11.66
C VAL A 292 2.02 -9.33 11.76
N ARG A 293 1.48 -9.54 12.97
CA ARG A 293 0.03 -9.56 13.21
C ARG A 293 -0.64 -8.25 12.78
N SER A 294 -0.03 -7.12 13.11
CA SER A 294 -0.56 -5.79 12.81
C SER A 294 -0.72 -5.55 11.32
N VAL A 295 0.16 -6.07 10.47
CA VAL A 295 0.10 -5.89 9.01
C VAL A 295 -0.57 -7.06 8.27
N CYS A 296 -0.86 -8.16 8.96
CA CYS A 296 -1.28 -9.41 8.33
C CYS A 296 -2.57 -9.28 7.53
N HIS A 297 -3.61 -8.66 8.09
CA HIS A 297 -4.86 -8.45 7.36
C HIS A 297 -4.67 -7.67 6.06
N ASP A 298 -3.85 -6.62 6.09
CA ASP A 298 -3.64 -5.74 4.93
C ASP A 298 -2.83 -6.43 3.84
N VAL A 299 -1.93 -7.35 4.21
CA VAL A 299 -1.15 -8.13 3.26
C VAL A 299 -1.93 -9.34 2.73
N MET A 300 -2.70 -10.04 3.57
CA MET A 300 -3.25 -11.35 3.23
C MET A 300 -4.65 -11.29 2.60
N ARG A 301 -5.49 -10.29 2.90
CA ARG A 301 -6.92 -10.31 2.56
C ARG A 301 -7.22 -10.41 1.06
N HIS A 302 -6.34 -9.93 0.20
CA HIS A 302 -6.48 -10.01 -1.26
C HIS A 302 -5.68 -11.15 -1.89
N ARG A 303 -5.06 -11.98 -1.06
CA ARG A 303 -4.22 -13.10 -1.48
C ARG A 303 -4.83 -14.45 -1.11
N ILE A 304 -6.06 -14.46 -0.59
CA ILE A 304 -6.82 -15.65 -0.25
C ILE A 304 -8.08 -15.66 -1.12
N GLY A 305 -8.19 -16.68 -1.97
CA GLY A 305 -9.38 -16.94 -2.75
C GLY A 305 -10.35 -17.78 -1.95
N LEU A 306 -11.62 -17.36 -1.90
CA LEU A 306 -12.68 -18.11 -1.25
C LEU A 306 -13.30 -19.12 -2.23
N THR A 307 -13.81 -20.23 -1.71
CA THR A 307 -14.65 -21.15 -2.48
C THR A 307 -16.10 -20.63 -2.55
N TYR A 308 -16.90 -21.19 -3.46
CA TYR A 308 -18.33 -20.85 -3.55
C TYR A 308 -19.08 -21.20 -2.26
N GLU A 309 -18.67 -22.28 -1.58
CA GLU A 309 -19.19 -22.70 -0.29
C GLU A 309 -18.93 -21.64 0.79
N ALA A 310 -17.71 -21.10 0.84
CA ALA A 310 -17.38 -20.01 1.78
C ALA A 310 -18.22 -18.75 1.54
N GLU A 311 -18.44 -18.39 0.26
CA GLU A 311 -19.32 -17.27 -0.09
C GLU A 311 -20.77 -17.53 0.33
N ALA A 312 -21.28 -18.75 0.12
CA ALA A 312 -22.63 -19.14 0.53
C ALA A 312 -22.81 -19.10 2.07
N GLU A 313 -21.76 -19.42 2.82
CA GLU A 313 -21.72 -19.34 4.28
C GLU A 313 -21.45 -17.92 4.82
N ASN A 314 -21.26 -16.92 3.94
CA ASN A 314 -20.85 -15.55 4.27
C ASN A 314 -19.53 -15.47 5.05
N VAL A 315 -18.62 -16.43 4.83
CA VAL A 315 -17.27 -16.39 5.39
C VAL A 315 -16.44 -15.35 4.62
N THR A 316 -15.76 -14.47 5.35
CA THR A 316 -14.89 -13.45 4.73
C THR A 316 -13.41 -13.86 4.77
N GLN A 317 -12.58 -13.24 3.91
CA GLN A 317 -11.14 -13.42 4.00
C GLN A 317 -10.59 -12.98 5.37
N GLU A 318 -11.20 -11.95 5.98
CA GLU A 318 -10.83 -11.50 7.31
C GLU A 318 -11.08 -12.57 8.39
N ASP A 319 -12.18 -13.33 8.30
CA ASP A 319 -12.49 -14.42 9.24
C ASP A 319 -11.45 -15.54 9.16
N ILE A 320 -11.05 -15.90 7.93
CA ILE A 320 -10.01 -16.89 7.67
C ILE A 320 -8.68 -16.42 8.26
N ILE A 321 -8.28 -15.16 8.02
CA ILE A 321 -7.03 -14.61 8.56
C ILE A 321 -7.07 -14.60 10.09
N ASN A 322 -8.18 -14.23 10.71
CA ASN A 322 -8.33 -14.27 12.16
C ASN A 322 -8.16 -15.68 12.72
N GLN A 323 -8.78 -16.69 12.10
CA GLN A 323 -8.63 -18.10 12.52
C GLN A 323 -7.18 -18.59 12.40
N VAL A 324 -6.51 -18.23 11.30
CA VAL A 324 -5.09 -18.55 11.10
C VAL A 324 -4.23 -17.89 12.18
N LEU A 325 -4.38 -16.58 12.39
CA LEU A 325 -3.58 -15.83 13.39
C LEU A 325 -3.78 -16.34 14.82
N ASN A 326 -4.99 -16.81 15.15
CA ASN A 326 -5.30 -17.37 16.47
C ASN A 326 -4.77 -18.79 16.66
N SER A 327 -4.51 -19.53 15.58
CA SER A 327 -4.11 -20.95 15.63
C SER A 327 -2.61 -21.14 15.48
N VAL A 328 -1.94 -20.29 14.71
CA VAL A 328 -0.47 -20.34 14.54
C VAL A 328 0.19 -19.86 15.83
N GLU A 329 1.08 -20.70 16.38
CA GLU A 329 1.81 -20.41 17.62
C GLU A 329 2.76 -19.21 17.43
N VAL A 330 2.81 -18.34 18.45
CA VAL A 330 3.68 -17.16 18.47
C VAL A 330 5.06 -17.59 19.01
N PRO A 331 6.17 -17.21 18.36
CA PRO A 331 7.53 -17.72 18.62
C PRO A 331 8.23 -17.26 19.91
#